data_AF-K2N1W8-F1
#
_entry.id   AF-K2N1W8-F1
#
_cell.length_a   1.000
_cell.length_b   1.000
_cell.length_c   1.000
_cell.angle_alpha   90.00
_cell.angle_beta   90.00
_cell.angle_gamma   90.00
#
_symmetry.space_group_name_H-M   'P 1'
#
loop_
_entity.id
_entity.type
_entity.pdbx_description
1 polymer ?
#
loop_
_entity_poly.entity_id
_entity_poly.type
_entity_poly.pdbx_seq_one_letter_code
_entity_poly.pdbx_strand_id
1 'polypeptide(L)'
;MLLRPASVDDAKLLYEWRSDPTTRAMSRDTSELVWEHHLAWVTERLSRANHGLYIAEIDGVPVGTVRIDHDEISYTVAPAHRKKGIGEMMLRTAKDQFGPLIAKVKKNNMASEKIAERSGHIIRYID
;
A
#
# COMPACT_ATOMS: atom_id res chain seq x y z
N MET A 1 6.97 12.40 6.69
CA MET A 1 6.04 11.25 6.72
C MET A 1 6.69 10.14 7.52
N LEU A 2 5.90 9.38 8.27
CA LEU A 2 6.35 8.20 9.02
C LEU A 2 5.67 6.95 8.44
N LEU A 3 6.40 5.83 8.36
CA LEU A 3 5.82 4.50 8.12
C LEU A 3 5.82 3.72 9.44
N ARG A 4 4.70 3.76 10.17
CA ARG A 4 4.58 2.98 11.40
C ARG A 4 4.12 1.55 11.10
N PRO A 5 4.55 0.55 11.88
CA PRO A 5 3.94 -0.78 11.82
C PRO A 5 2.42 -0.70 11.98
N ALA A 6 1.69 -1.44 11.16
CA ALA A 6 0.25 -1.60 11.31
C ALA A 6 -0.07 -2.46 12.54
N SER A 7 -1.21 -2.20 13.18
CA SER A 7 -1.79 -3.04 14.24
C SER A 7 -3.14 -3.62 13.79
N VAL A 8 -3.72 -4.49 14.62
CA VAL A 8 -5.06 -5.04 14.36
C VAL A 8 -6.14 -3.94 14.35
N ASP A 9 -5.91 -2.83 15.05
CA ASP A 9 -6.84 -1.69 15.09
C ASP A 9 -6.94 -0.98 13.74
N ASP A 10 -5.92 -1.11 12.88
CA ASP A 10 -5.94 -0.58 11.52
C ASP A 10 -6.80 -1.43 10.55
N ALA A 11 -7.26 -2.62 10.97
CA ALA A 11 -7.96 -3.54 10.07
C ALA A 11 -9.17 -2.90 9.39
N LYS A 12 -9.97 -2.14 10.15
CA LYS A 12 -11.15 -1.44 9.61
C LYS A 12 -10.77 -0.36 8.61
N LEU A 13 -9.76 0.46 8.94
CA LEU A 13 -9.25 1.51 8.06
C LEU A 13 -8.71 0.93 6.74
N LEU A 14 -7.92 -0.14 6.83
CA LEU A 14 -7.38 -0.86 5.67
C LEU A 14 -8.49 -1.45 4.80
N TYR A 15 -9.56 -1.98 5.42
CA TYR A 15 -10.72 -2.49 4.70
C TYR A 15 -11.44 -1.38 3.95
N GLU A 16 -11.69 -0.24 4.59
CA GLU A 16 -12.34 0.93 3.97
C GLU A 16 -11.54 1.44 2.76
N TRP A 17 -10.22 1.58 2.89
CA TRP A 17 -9.37 1.97 1.77
C TRP A 17 -9.34 0.95 0.64
N ARG A 18 -9.35 -0.35 0.97
CA ARG A 18 -9.42 -1.44 -0.02
C ARG A 18 -10.80 -1.53 -0.68
N SER A 19 -11.86 -1.10 -0.01
CA SER A 19 -13.24 -1.11 -0.52
C SER A 19 -13.50 0.00 -1.53
N ASP A 20 -12.69 1.07 -1.52
CA ASP A 20 -12.83 2.19 -2.47
C ASP A 20 -12.79 1.70 -3.93
N PRO A 21 -13.77 2.07 -4.77
CA PRO A 21 -13.88 1.57 -6.15
C PRO A 21 -12.64 1.82 -7.02
N THR A 22 -11.95 2.95 -6.81
CA THR A 22 -10.73 3.29 -7.56
C THR A 22 -9.55 2.43 -7.09
N THR A 23 -9.42 2.20 -5.77
CA THR A 23 -8.44 1.25 -5.23
C THR A 23 -8.70 -0.14 -5.80
N ARG A 24 -9.96 -0.59 -5.80
CA ARG A 24 -10.37 -1.90 -6.30
C ARG A 24 -10.01 -2.09 -7.76
N ALA A 25 -10.35 -1.14 -8.63
CA ALA A 25 -10.06 -1.22 -10.06
C ALA A 25 -8.55 -1.37 -10.36
N MET A 26 -7.71 -0.70 -9.56
CA MET A 26 -6.25 -0.71 -9.72
C MET A 26 -5.55 -1.81 -8.91
N SER A 27 -6.29 -2.53 -8.05
CA SER A 27 -5.75 -3.63 -7.25
C SER A 27 -5.53 -4.89 -8.09
N ARG A 28 -4.50 -5.65 -7.72
CA ARG A 28 -4.18 -6.96 -8.32
C ARG A 28 -5.29 -7.98 -8.07
N ASP A 29 -5.79 -7.98 -6.85
CA ASP A 29 -6.86 -8.86 -6.41
C ASP A 29 -8.15 -8.04 -6.30
N THR A 30 -9.12 -8.41 -7.13
CA THR A 30 -10.45 -7.82 -7.20
C THR A 30 -11.54 -8.82 -6.79
N SER A 31 -11.18 -9.90 -6.11
CA SER A 31 -12.15 -10.84 -5.51
C SER A 31 -13.05 -10.11 -4.50
N GLU A 32 -14.24 -10.63 -4.25
CA GLU A 32 -15.18 -10.04 -3.30
C GLU A 32 -14.50 -9.71 -1.96
N LEU A 33 -14.68 -8.46 -1.51
CA LEU A 33 -14.11 -8.05 -0.23
C LEU A 33 -15.10 -8.38 0.88
N VAL A 34 -14.76 -9.40 1.65
CA VAL A 34 -15.53 -9.83 2.82
C VAL A 34 -14.76 -9.43 4.07
N TRP A 35 -15.44 -8.81 5.04
CA TRP A 35 -14.82 -8.27 6.25
C TRP A 35 -14.08 -9.35 7.04
N GLU A 36 -14.71 -10.52 7.22
CA GLU A 36 -14.16 -11.64 7.97
C GLU A 36 -12.87 -12.17 7.33
N HIS A 37 -12.84 -12.29 6.00
CA HIS A 37 -11.64 -12.70 5.25
C HIS A 37 -10.53 -11.66 5.35
N HIS A 38 -10.88 -10.36 5.30
CA HIS A 38 -9.91 -9.29 5.45
C HIS A 38 -9.32 -9.25 6.86
N LEU A 39 -10.15 -9.37 7.90
CA LEU A 39 -9.69 -9.40 9.28
C LEU A 39 -8.79 -10.61 9.55
N ALA A 40 -9.14 -11.78 9.01
CA ALA A 40 -8.28 -12.97 9.05
C ALA A 40 -6.93 -12.71 8.35
N TRP A 41 -6.95 -12.09 7.17
CA TRP A 41 -5.73 -11.74 6.44
C TRP A 41 -4.83 -10.75 7.19
N VAL A 42 -5.40 -9.69 7.79
CA VAL A 42 -4.64 -8.74 8.62
C VAL A 42 -4.02 -9.48 9.80
N THR A 43 -4.81 -10.29 10.52
CA THR A 43 -4.35 -11.01 11.71
C THR A 43 -3.24 -12.00 11.38
N GLU A 44 -3.38 -12.79 10.31
CA GLU A 44 -2.35 -13.74 9.84
C GLU A 44 -1.09 -13.01 9.38
N ARG A 45 -1.21 -11.85 8.74
CA ARG A 45 -0.04 -11.07 8.35
C ARG A 45 0.69 -10.52 9.56
N LEU A 46 -0.02 -9.95 10.54
CA LEU A 46 0.57 -9.38 11.75
C LEU A 46 1.22 -10.42 12.66
N SER A 47 0.90 -11.71 12.53
CA SER A 47 1.57 -12.78 13.29
C SER A 47 2.95 -13.18 12.72
N ARG A 48 3.34 -12.67 11.55
CA ARG A 48 4.65 -12.94 10.93
C ARG A 48 5.74 -12.12 11.61
N ALA A 49 6.92 -12.73 11.80
CA ALA A 49 8.09 -12.06 12.40
C ALA A 49 8.49 -10.76 11.67
N ASN A 50 8.28 -10.72 10.35
CA ASN A 50 8.27 -9.50 9.56
C ASN A 50 6.96 -9.44 8.78
N HIS A 51 5.96 -8.75 9.33
CA HIS A 51 4.65 -8.61 8.70
C HIS A 51 4.66 -7.69 7.48
N GLY A 52 5.68 -6.82 7.37
CA GLY A 52 5.88 -5.92 6.23
C GLY A 52 4.69 -4.98 5.97
N LEU A 53 3.79 -4.77 6.92
CA LEU A 53 2.58 -3.97 6.75
C LEU A 53 2.68 -2.69 7.57
N TYR A 54 2.60 -1.55 6.90
CA TYR A 54 2.81 -0.24 7.49
C TYR A 54 1.66 0.71 7.17
N ILE A 55 1.40 1.62 8.10
CA ILE A 55 0.54 2.79 7.91
C ILE A 55 1.43 4.00 7.68
N ALA A 56 1.18 4.72 6.59
CA ALA A 56 1.82 5.98 6.29
C ALA A 56 1.08 7.11 7.01
N GLU A 57 1.81 7.92 7.77
CA GLU A 57 1.26 9.01 8.56
C GLU A 57 1.94 10.35 8.28
N ILE A 58 1.15 11.41 8.34
CA ILE A 58 1.60 12.80 8.39
C ILE A 58 0.95 13.43 9.61
N ASP A 59 1.78 13.92 10.54
CA ASP A 59 1.33 14.54 11.80
C ASP A 59 0.32 13.68 12.59
N GLY A 60 0.54 12.36 12.61
CA GLY A 60 -0.34 11.38 13.27
C GLY A 60 -1.62 11.03 12.51
N VAL A 61 -1.85 11.61 11.32
CA VAL A 61 -3.00 11.30 10.47
C VAL A 61 -2.64 10.19 9.48
N PRO A 62 -3.36 9.05 9.47
CA PRO A 62 -3.18 8.00 8.47
C PRO A 62 -3.56 8.49 7.06
N VAL A 63 -2.61 8.40 6.13
CA VAL A 63 -2.79 8.86 4.73
C VAL A 63 -2.63 7.75 3.69
N GLY A 64 -2.25 6.56 4.11
CA GLY A 64 -2.15 5.40 3.24
C GLY A 64 -1.52 4.19 3.92
N THR A 65 -1.32 3.13 3.16
CA THR A 65 -0.62 1.91 3.60
C THR A 65 0.47 1.53 2.62
N VAL A 66 1.55 0.96 3.15
CA VAL A 66 2.63 0.32 2.41
C VAL A 66 2.72 -1.13 2.90
N ARG A 67 2.81 -2.06 1.95
CA ARG A 67 3.07 -3.47 2.22
C ARG A 67 4.32 -3.91 1.48
N ILE A 68 5.22 -4.57 2.19
CA ILE A 68 6.49 -5.09 1.70
C ILE A 68 6.46 -6.60 1.83
N ASP A 69 6.76 -7.29 0.74
CA ASP A 69 6.79 -8.73 0.63
C ASP A 69 8.12 -9.14 -0.01
N HIS A 70 9.10 -9.50 0.80
CA HIS A 70 10.50 -9.70 0.36
C HIS A 70 11.04 -8.48 -0.40
N ASP A 71 11.13 -8.57 -1.72
CA ASP A 71 11.59 -7.53 -2.63
C ASP A 71 10.43 -6.75 -3.29
N GLU A 72 9.17 -7.07 -3.00
CA GLU A 72 7.99 -6.42 -3.58
C GLU A 72 7.40 -5.34 -2.68
N ILE A 73 6.96 -4.22 -3.27
CA ILE A 73 6.18 -3.18 -2.61
C ILE A 73 4.77 -3.05 -3.22
N SER A 74 3.78 -2.94 -2.35
CA SER A 74 2.39 -2.58 -2.65
C SER A 74 2.00 -1.38 -1.80
N TYR A 75 1.17 -0.49 -2.31
CA TYR A 75 0.75 0.68 -1.56
C TYR A 75 -0.66 1.13 -1.95
N THR A 76 -1.34 1.79 -1.01
CA THR A 76 -2.64 2.41 -1.24
C THR A 76 -2.63 3.79 -0.58
N VAL A 77 -2.93 4.83 -1.34
CA VAL A 77 -3.19 6.17 -0.80
C VAL A 77 -4.65 6.24 -0.38
N ALA A 78 -4.91 6.70 0.85
CA ALA A 78 -6.25 6.92 1.36
C ALA A 78 -7.06 7.80 0.39
N PRO A 79 -8.34 7.48 0.09
CA PRO A 79 -9.13 8.21 -0.91
C PRO A 79 -9.13 9.74 -0.71
N ALA A 80 -9.23 10.21 0.54
CA ALA A 80 -9.23 11.64 0.91
C ALA A 80 -7.88 12.37 0.68
N HIS A 81 -6.80 11.62 0.46
CA HIS A 81 -5.43 12.15 0.35
C HIS A 81 -4.81 11.96 -1.04
N ARG A 82 -5.58 11.46 -2.02
CA ARG A 82 -5.13 11.31 -3.41
C ARG A 82 -4.86 12.66 -4.07
N LYS A 83 -4.07 12.63 -5.16
CA LYS A 83 -3.70 13.81 -5.98
C LYS A 83 -2.93 14.92 -5.23
N LYS A 84 -2.36 14.62 -4.06
CA LYS A 84 -1.57 15.54 -3.22
C LYS A 84 -0.07 15.17 -3.15
N GLY A 85 0.43 14.36 -4.09
CA GLY A 85 1.82 13.84 -4.06
C GLY A 85 2.11 12.78 -2.99
N ILE A 86 1.10 12.38 -2.20
CA ILE A 86 1.24 11.46 -1.06
C ILE A 86 1.83 10.10 -1.46
N GLY A 87 1.39 9.52 -2.58
CA GLY A 87 1.92 8.23 -3.04
C GLY A 87 3.42 8.27 -3.32
N GLU A 88 3.91 9.36 -3.91
CA GLU A 88 5.35 9.54 -4.17
C GLU A 88 6.13 9.70 -2.86
N MET A 89 5.60 10.47 -1.91
CA MET A 89 6.22 10.56 -0.58
C MET A 89 6.28 9.20 0.12
N MET A 90 5.22 8.40 0.06
CA MET A 90 5.19 7.05 0.65
C MET A 90 6.27 6.14 0.06
N LEU A 91 6.40 6.09 -1.27
CA LEU A 91 7.39 5.24 -1.93
C LEU A 91 8.83 5.75 -1.74
N ARG A 92 9.06 7.07 -1.71
CA ARG A 92 10.37 7.62 -1.35
C ARG A 92 10.76 7.24 0.08
N THR A 93 9.86 7.41 1.05
CA THR A 93 10.12 7.00 2.44
C THR A 93 10.37 5.50 2.55
N ALA A 94 9.62 4.67 1.81
CA ALA A 94 9.87 3.23 1.78
C ALA A 94 11.25 2.90 1.18
N LYS A 95 11.65 3.56 0.10
CA LYS A 95 12.98 3.36 -0.49
C LYS A 95 14.10 3.76 0.47
N ASP A 96 13.95 4.88 1.17
CA ASP A 96 14.97 5.34 2.11
C ASP A 96 15.14 4.35 3.28
N GLN A 97 14.07 3.67 3.69
CA GLN A 97 14.06 2.74 4.81
C GLN A 97 14.44 1.30 4.43
N PHE A 98 14.04 0.84 3.24
CA PHE A 98 14.12 -0.58 2.83
C PHE A 98 14.92 -0.82 1.55
N GLY A 99 15.41 0.25 0.91
CA GLY A 99 16.03 0.19 -0.41
C GLY A 99 15.02 0.11 -1.57
N PRO A 100 15.51 0.08 -2.82
CA PRO A 100 14.66 -0.07 -3.98
C PRO A 100 13.97 -1.44 -4.00
N LEU A 101 12.65 -1.41 -4.17
CA LEU A 101 11.76 -2.58 -4.24
C LEU A 101 11.05 -2.68 -5.60
N ILE A 102 10.48 -3.83 -5.91
CA ILE A 102 9.70 -4.11 -7.11
C ILE A 102 8.24 -3.68 -6.90
N ALA A 103 7.78 -2.72 -7.68
CA ALA A 103 6.37 -2.35 -7.77
C ALA A 103 5.71 -3.09 -8.95
N LYS A 104 4.77 -4.00 -8.66
CA LYS A 104 3.96 -4.66 -9.69
C LYS A 104 2.78 -3.79 -10.09
N VAL A 105 2.76 -3.31 -11.33
CA VAL A 105 1.80 -2.30 -11.81
C VAL A 105 1.04 -2.81 -13.02
N LYS A 106 -0.30 -2.71 -13.02
CA LYS A 106 -1.12 -3.00 -14.21
C LYS A 106 -0.74 -2.05 -15.35
N LYS A 107 -0.70 -2.54 -16.60
CA LYS A 107 -0.32 -1.73 -17.78
C LYS A 107 -1.16 -0.45 -17.96
N ASN A 108 -2.42 -0.44 -17.49
CA ASN A 108 -3.30 0.72 -17.56
C ASN A 108 -3.24 1.64 -16.34
N ASN A 109 -2.40 1.36 -15.34
CA ASN A 109 -2.25 2.18 -14.14
C ASN A 109 -1.06 3.14 -14.26
N MET A 110 -1.17 4.11 -15.17
CA MET A 110 -0.16 5.13 -15.43
C MET A 110 0.19 5.96 -14.19
N ALA A 111 -0.74 6.09 -13.24
CA ALA A 111 -0.50 6.82 -12.01
C ALA A 111 0.52 6.08 -11.13
N SER A 112 0.32 4.79 -10.87
CA SER A 112 1.26 3.99 -10.08
C SER A 112 2.60 3.79 -10.76
N GLU A 113 2.60 3.66 -12.09
CA GLU A 113 3.82 3.60 -12.90
C GLU A 113 4.70 4.83 -12.67
N LYS A 114 4.15 6.03 -12.92
CA LYS A 114 4.89 7.29 -12.74
C LYS A 114 5.38 7.49 -11.31
N ILE A 115 4.58 7.09 -10.32
CA ILE A 115 4.97 7.23 -8.91
C ILE A 115 6.14 6.28 -8.59
N ALA A 116 6.05 5.00 -9.00
CA ALA A 116 7.12 4.03 -8.76
C ALA A 116 8.42 4.45 -9.45
N GLU A 117 8.36 4.92 -10.70
CA GLU A 117 9.51 5.41 -11.45
C GLU A 117 10.18 6.60 -10.74
N ARG A 118 9.42 7.66 -10.43
CA ARG A 118 9.95 8.88 -9.79
C ARG A 118 10.50 8.64 -8.39
N SER A 119 9.96 7.64 -7.70
CA SER A 119 10.43 7.24 -6.37
C SER A 119 11.66 6.34 -6.44
N GLY A 120 12.04 5.86 -7.63
CA GLY A 120 13.23 5.04 -7.83
C GLY A 120 13.05 3.57 -7.46
N HIS A 121 11.83 3.04 -7.65
CA HIS A 121 11.51 1.61 -7.54
C HIS A 121 11.58 0.92 -8.92
N ILE A 122 11.68 -0.39 -8.91
CA ILE A 122 11.71 -1.21 -10.13
C ILE A 122 10.27 -1.51 -10.54
N ILE A 123 9.88 -1.16 -11.76
CA ILE A 123 8.53 -1.44 -12.26
C ILE A 123 8.51 -2.81 -12.92
N ARG A 124 7.55 -3.65 -12.53
CA ARG A 124 7.21 -4.89 -13.24
C ARG A 124 5.75 -4.83 -13.67
N TYR A 125 5.51 -4.77 -14.97
CA TYR A 125 4.15 -4.79 -15.48
C TYR A 125 3.50 -6.16 -15.22
N ILE A 126 2.23 -6.12 -14.90
CA ILE A 126 1.36 -7.28 -14.79
C ILE A 126 0.14 -7.07 -15.69
N ASP A 127 -0.43 -8.19 -16.14
CA ASP A 127 -1.65 -8.20 -16.95
C ASP A 127 -2.90 -7.91 -16.10
#